data_AF-A0A951HGQ8-F1
#
_entry.id   AF-A0A951HGQ8-F1
#
_cell.length_a   1.000
_cell.length_b   1.000
_cell.length_c   1.000
_cell.angle_alpha   90.00
_cell.angle_beta   90.00
_cell.angle_gamma   90.00
#
_symmetry.space_group_name_H-M   'P 1'
#
loop_
_entity.id
_entity.type
_entity.pdbx_description
1 polymer ?
#
loop_
_entity_poly.entity_id
_entity_poly.type
_entity_poly.pdbx_seq_one_letter_code
_entity_poly.pdbx_strand_id
1 'polypeptide(L)'
;MPIGRVKWWNDNQGFGFITLPNGQEVFVHHSKIQTDDYAALEEGQLVECEVIQAPKGLMAHNVREPGSKIQSSNAWANTAPRQIKIFLAQSTRRAEYEINQWLEETGFTLLSASMTNADDDGYIRVIIVFSIV
;
A
#
# COMPACT_ATOMS: atom_id res chain seq x y z
N MET A 1 16.34 -3.33 -9.03
CA MET A 1 15.60 -4.47 -9.58
C MET A 1 15.51 -4.29 -11.08
N PRO A 2 15.83 -5.29 -11.92
CA PRO A 2 15.70 -5.14 -13.37
C PRO A 2 14.23 -5.15 -13.79
N ILE A 3 13.90 -4.25 -14.72
CA ILE A 3 12.60 -4.23 -15.39
C ILE A 3 12.74 -5.08 -16.65
N GLY A 4 11.80 -5.97 -16.89
CA GLY A 4 11.70 -6.76 -18.11
C GLY A 4 10.34 -6.57 -18.77
N ARG A 5 10.25 -6.95 -20.05
CA ARG A 5 9.01 -6.96 -20.81
C ARG A 5 8.49 -8.37 -20.93
N VAL A 6 7.23 -8.60 -20.59
CA VAL A 6 6.58 -9.90 -20.75
C VAL A 6 6.53 -10.22 -22.25
N LYS A 7 7.23 -11.28 -22.64
CA LYS A 7 7.26 -11.75 -24.03
C LYS A 7 5.98 -12.48 -24.37
N TRP A 8 5.49 -13.28 -23.43
CA TRP A 8 4.23 -13.99 -23.51
C TRP A 8 3.86 -14.55 -22.14
N TRP A 9 2.58 -14.75 -21.92
CA TRP A 9 2.01 -15.30 -20.69
C TRP A 9 0.88 -16.27 -21.03
N ASN A 10 0.77 -17.35 -20.27
CA ASN A 10 -0.34 -18.29 -20.36
C ASN A 10 -1.08 -18.32 -19.02
N ASP A 11 -2.26 -17.72 -18.97
CA ASP A 11 -3.14 -17.68 -17.80
C ASP A 11 -3.62 -19.08 -17.38
N ASN A 12 -3.92 -19.95 -18.35
CA ASN A 12 -4.40 -21.31 -18.08
C ASN A 12 -3.34 -22.19 -17.42
N GLN A 13 -2.07 -22.01 -17.80
CA GLN A 13 -0.96 -22.77 -17.22
C GLN A 13 -0.23 -22.04 -16.10
N GLY A 14 -0.46 -20.73 -15.92
CA GLY A 14 0.13 -19.91 -14.87
C GLY A 14 1.65 -19.73 -15.00
N PHE A 15 2.17 -19.66 -16.23
CA PHE A 15 3.59 -19.40 -16.50
C PHE A 15 3.81 -18.59 -17.78
N GLY A 16 4.99 -18.00 -17.92
CA GLY A 16 5.37 -17.22 -19.09
C GLY A 16 6.86 -16.88 -19.11
N PHE A 17 7.23 -15.97 -20.01
CA PHE A 17 8.61 -15.51 -20.16
C PHE A 17 8.69 -13.99 -20.21
N ILE A 18 9.74 -13.46 -19.60
CA ILE A 18 10.06 -12.04 -19.55
C ILE A 18 11.39 -11.83 -20.27
N THR A 19 11.42 -10.91 -21.22
CA THR A 19 12.62 -10.46 -21.91
C THR A 19 13.18 -9.24 -21.18
N LEU A 20 14.40 -9.38 -20.66
CA LEU A 20 15.14 -8.29 -20.05
C LEU A 20 15.73 -7.35 -21.11
N PRO A 21 16.05 -6.09 -20.75
CA PRO A 21 16.68 -5.13 -21.66
C PRO A 21 18.07 -5.56 -22.16
N ASN A 22 18.71 -6.51 -21.47
CA ASN A 22 19.97 -7.12 -21.90
C ASN A 22 19.77 -8.27 -22.92
N GLY A 23 18.54 -8.55 -23.33
CA GLY A 23 18.18 -9.61 -24.28
C GLY A 23 18.05 -11.01 -23.67
N GLN A 24 18.22 -11.16 -22.36
CA GLN A 24 18.03 -12.45 -21.70
C GLN A 24 16.55 -12.77 -21.49
N GLU A 25 16.20 -14.04 -21.65
CA GLU A 25 14.86 -14.57 -21.37
C GLU A 25 14.83 -15.19 -19.98
N VAL A 26 13.86 -14.77 -19.18
CA VAL A 26 13.69 -15.19 -17.80
C VAL A 26 12.33 -15.85 -17.67
N PHE A 27 12.33 -17.06 -17.12
CA PHE A 27 11.11 -17.82 -16.89
C PHE A 27 10.35 -17.29 -15.66
N VAL A 28 9.05 -17.06 -15.79
CA VAL A 28 8.19 -16.62 -14.69
C VAL A 28 7.06 -17.61 -14.45
N HIS A 29 6.77 -17.87 -13.18
CA HIS A 29 5.67 -18.72 -12.74
C HIS A 29 4.75 -17.93 -11.81
N HIS A 30 3.43 -18.17 -11.85
CA HIS A 30 2.44 -17.42 -11.08
C HIS A 30 2.76 -17.40 -9.58
N SER A 31 3.34 -18.49 -9.04
CA SER A 31 3.72 -18.57 -7.62
C SER A 31 4.81 -17.59 -7.18
N LYS A 32 5.47 -16.91 -8.13
CA LYS A 32 6.52 -15.92 -7.88
C LYS A 32 6.07 -14.48 -8.14
N ILE A 33 4.82 -14.29 -8.53
CA ILE A 33 4.21 -12.97 -8.75
C ILE A 33 3.61 -12.51 -7.41
N GLN A 34 4.00 -11.32 -6.96
CA GLN A 34 3.48 -10.71 -5.76
C GLN A 34 2.36 -9.74 -6.13
N THR A 35 1.15 -10.26 -6.32
CA THR A 35 -0.06 -9.47 -6.53
C THR A 35 -1.19 -10.02 -5.65
N ASP A 36 -2.04 -9.12 -5.15
CA ASP A 36 -3.17 -9.45 -4.28
C ASP A 36 -4.34 -10.09 -5.06
N ASP A 37 -4.49 -9.75 -6.34
CA ASP A 37 -5.51 -10.29 -7.24
C ASP A 37 -4.87 -11.12 -8.36
N TYR A 38 -5.57 -12.18 -8.79
CA TYR A 38 -5.19 -13.18 -9.81
C TYR A 38 -3.96 -12.80 -10.64
N ALA A 39 -2.85 -13.52 -10.41
CA ALA A 39 -1.54 -13.23 -10.99
C ALA A 39 -1.44 -13.53 -12.49
N ALA A 40 -2.15 -12.74 -13.31
CA ALA A 40 -2.05 -12.74 -14.75
C ALA A 40 -1.14 -11.60 -15.20
N LEU A 41 -0.24 -11.90 -16.14
CA LEU A 41 0.58 -10.91 -16.83
C LEU A 41 0.06 -10.73 -18.24
N GLU A 42 0.12 -9.52 -18.76
CA GLU A 42 -0.23 -9.22 -20.14
C GLU A 42 1.00 -9.28 -21.05
N GLU A 43 0.82 -9.75 -22.28
CA GLU A 43 1.87 -9.73 -23.28
C GLU A 43 2.29 -8.28 -23.58
N GLY A 44 3.61 -8.05 -23.55
CA GLY A 44 4.19 -6.73 -23.79
C GLY A 44 4.18 -5.79 -22.58
N GLN A 45 3.58 -6.19 -21.46
CA GLN A 45 3.61 -5.45 -20.20
C GLN A 45 5.04 -5.36 -19.65
N LEU A 46 5.36 -4.23 -19.02
CA LEU A 46 6.61 -4.10 -18.27
C LEU A 46 6.39 -4.65 -16.85
N VAL A 47 7.37 -5.37 -16.32
CA VAL A 47 7.36 -5.96 -14.98
C VAL A 47 8.71 -5.79 -14.31
N GLU A 48 8.72 -5.47 -13.03
CA GLU A 48 9.91 -5.56 -12.18
C GLU A 48 10.03 -6.98 -11.65
N CYS A 49 11.20 -7.60 -11.84
CA CYS A 49 11.46 -8.93 -11.31
C CYS A 49 12.91 -9.06 -10.85
N GLU A 50 13.15 -9.93 -9.88
CA GLU A 50 14.47 -10.35 -9.47
C GLU A 50 14.88 -11.59 -10.27
N VAL A 51 16.07 -11.57 -10.86
CA VAL A 51 16.55 -12.67 -11.71
C VAL A 51 17.42 -13.59 -10.87
N ILE A 52 16.97 -14.83 -10.69
CA ILE A 52 17.69 -15.85 -9.94
C ILE A 52 18.14 -16.98 -10.87
N GLN A 53 19.30 -17.56 -10.59
CA GLN A 53 19.80 -18.71 -11.34
C GLN A 53 19.20 -20.00 -10.74
N ALA A 54 18.35 -20.69 -11.51
CA ALA A 54 17.73 -21.95 -11.13
C ALA A 54 18.31 -23.12 -11.95
N PRO A 55 18.11 -24.38 -11.54
CA PRO A 55 18.58 -25.56 -12.29
C PRO A 55 18.05 -25.64 -13.73
N LYS A 56 16.94 -24.97 -14.02
CA LYS A 56 16.29 -24.92 -15.35
C LYS A 56 16.59 -23.63 -16.14
N GLY A 57 17.54 -22.81 -15.68
CA GLY A 57 17.88 -21.52 -16.29
C GLY A 57 17.51 -20.32 -15.41
N LEU A 58 17.47 -19.13 -16.02
CA LEU A 58 17.12 -17.89 -15.32
C LEU A 58 15.62 -17.89 -14.98
N MET A 59 15.30 -17.64 -13.72
CA MET A 59 13.93 -17.58 -13.22
C MET A 59 13.66 -16.20 -12.59
N ALA A 60 12.45 -15.71 -12.77
CA ALA A 60 11.97 -14.46 -12.20
C ALA A 60 11.38 -14.73 -10.80
N HIS A 61 11.81 -13.91 -9.84
CA HIS A 61 11.32 -13.90 -8.48
C HIS A 61 10.79 -12.51 -8.12
N ASN A 62 9.89 -12.43 -7.13
CA ASN A 62 9.30 -11.17 -6.67
C ASN A 62 8.76 -10.29 -7.82
N VAL A 63 8.01 -10.92 -8.74
CA VAL A 63 7.52 -10.23 -9.94
C VAL A 63 6.37 -9.32 -9.58
N ARG A 64 6.45 -8.06 -9.99
CA ARG A 64 5.45 -7.01 -9.73
C ARG A 64 5.42 -6.01 -10.88
N GLU A 65 4.37 -5.21 -10.97
CA GLU A 65 4.31 -4.15 -11.98
C GLU A 65 5.27 -2.98 -11.63
N PRO A 66 5.98 -2.39 -12.61
CA PRO A 66 6.84 -1.24 -12.39
C PRO A 66 5.93 -0.04 -12.13
N GLY A 67 5.94 0.45 -10.90
CA GLY A 67 5.12 1.59 -10.52
C GLY A 67 3.73 1.26 -9.99
N SER A 68 3.40 -0.02 -9.77
CA SER A 68 2.45 -0.33 -8.71
C SER A 68 3.14 -0.01 -7.38
N LYS A 69 3.15 1.29 -7.03
CA LYS A 69 2.99 1.67 -5.63
C LYS A 69 1.86 0.79 -5.17
N ILE A 70 2.12 -0.08 -4.19
CA ILE A 70 1.10 -0.81 -3.44
C ILE A 70 -0.06 0.16 -3.34
N GLN A 71 -1.10 -0.09 -4.12
CA GLN A 71 -2.31 0.70 -4.03
C GLN A 71 -2.91 0.16 -2.75
N SER A 72 -2.38 0.64 -1.62
CA SER A 72 -3.15 0.82 -0.41
C SER A 72 -4.41 1.48 -0.93
N SER A 73 -5.47 0.70 -1.03
CA SER A 73 -6.76 1.03 -1.60
C SER A 73 -7.35 2.18 -0.80
N ASN A 74 -6.84 3.38 -1.05
CA ASN A 74 -7.14 4.60 -0.36
C ASN A 74 -7.53 5.62 -1.42
N ALA A 75 -8.69 5.38 -2.05
CA ALA A 75 -9.40 6.35 -2.88
C ALA A 75 -9.76 7.67 -2.15
N TRP A 76 -9.33 7.84 -0.89
CA TRP A 76 -9.44 9.06 -0.10
C TRP A 76 -8.24 10.03 -0.23
N ALA A 77 -7.17 9.66 -0.93
CA ALA A 77 -5.94 10.44 -1.04
C ALA A 77 -6.01 11.69 -1.94
N ASN A 78 -7.12 11.92 -2.65
CA ASN A 78 -7.33 13.10 -3.51
C ASN A 78 -8.15 14.23 -2.85
N THR A 79 -8.37 14.15 -1.54
CA THR A 79 -8.77 15.31 -0.73
C THR A 79 -7.56 15.69 0.12
N ALA A 80 -7.38 16.99 0.42
CA ALA A 80 -6.30 17.55 1.26
C ALA A 80 -5.77 16.57 2.33
N PRO A 81 -4.44 16.50 2.57
CA PRO A 81 -3.82 15.46 3.38
C PRO A 81 -4.55 15.32 4.72
N ARG A 82 -5.36 14.25 4.85
CA ARG A 82 -6.08 13.92 6.08
C ARG A 82 -5.06 13.34 7.07
N GLN A 83 -4.87 14.02 8.19
CA GLN A 83 -3.97 13.58 9.25
C GLN A 83 -4.78 13.02 10.42
N ILE A 84 -4.15 12.13 11.19
CA ILE A 84 -4.75 11.49 12.35
C ILE A 84 -3.96 11.86 13.61
N LYS A 85 -4.64 12.32 14.65
CA LYS A 85 -4.06 12.52 15.99
C LYS A 85 -4.77 11.59 16.97
N ILE A 86 -3.99 10.84 17.74
CA ILE A 86 -4.48 9.91 18.75
C ILE A 86 -3.93 10.35 20.10
N PHE A 87 -4.79 10.45 21.11
CA PHE A 87 -4.39 10.75 22.47
C PHE A 87 -5.35 10.12 23.49
N LEU A 88 -4.90 10.03 24.74
CA LEU A 88 -5.69 9.54 25.86
C LEU A 88 -6.20 10.72 26.68
N ALA A 89 -7.49 10.72 27.02
CA ALA A 89 -8.10 11.74 27.87
C ALA A 89 -8.74 11.10 29.10
N GLN A 90 -8.74 11.78 30.24
CA GLN A 90 -9.35 11.29 31.49
C GLN A 90 -10.88 11.39 31.50
N SER A 91 -11.47 12.15 30.57
CA SER A 91 -12.92 12.30 30.44
C SER A 91 -13.29 12.88 29.07
N THR A 92 -14.56 12.73 28.67
CA THR A 92 -15.07 13.25 27.40
C THR A 92 -14.92 14.77 27.33
N ARG A 93 -15.25 15.46 28.42
CA ARG A 93 -15.12 16.91 28.52
C ARG A 93 -13.67 17.39 28.37
N ARG A 94 -12.71 16.62 28.90
CA ARG A 94 -11.29 16.94 28.76
C ARG A 94 -10.82 16.73 27.32
N ALA A 95 -11.25 15.63 26.69
CA ALA A 95 -10.98 15.37 25.29
C ALA A 95 -11.53 16.47 24.37
N GLU A 96 -12.78 16.89 24.55
CA GLU A 96 -13.38 17.99 23.77
C GLU A 96 -12.60 19.30 23.92
N TYR A 97 -12.20 19.65 25.15
CA TYR A 97 -11.40 20.84 25.40
C TYR A 97 -10.04 20.78 24.69
N GLU A 98 -9.33 19.64 24.79
CA GLU A 98 -8.02 19.46 24.15
C GLU A 98 -8.11 19.44 22.63
N ILE A 99 -9.20 18.91 22.05
CA ILE A 99 -9.46 19.00 20.62
C ILE A 99 -9.63 20.46 20.21
N ASN A 100 -10.55 21.19 20.84
CA ASN A 100 -10.87 22.57 20.47
C ASN A 100 -9.67 23.51 20.62
N GLN A 101 -8.97 23.43 21.76
CA GLN A 101 -7.76 24.23 22.00
C GLN A 101 -6.71 23.99 20.90
N TRP A 102 -6.46 22.73 20.56
CA TRP A 102 -5.46 22.40 19.56
C TRP A 102 -5.86 22.86 18.15
N LEU A 103 -7.15 22.77 17.79
CA LEU A 103 -7.65 23.30 16.52
C LEU A 103 -7.52 24.83 16.45
N GLU A 104 -7.78 25.54 17.54
CA GLU A 104 -7.60 27.00 17.63
C GLU A 104 -6.12 27.40 17.53
N GLU A 105 -5.22 26.67 18.20
CA GLU A 105 -3.77 26.93 18.17
C GLU A 105 -3.14 26.66 16.81
N THR A 106 -3.63 25.66 16.08
CA THR A 106 -3.06 25.22 14.78
C THR A 106 -3.77 25.79 13.57
N GLY A 107 -5.03 26.22 13.71
CA GLY A 107 -5.90 26.59 12.60
C GLY A 107 -6.38 25.40 11.75
N PHE A 108 -6.26 24.16 12.24
CA PHE A 108 -6.71 22.98 11.49
C PHE A 108 -8.23 22.81 11.50
N THR A 109 -8.75 22.16 10.45
CA THR A 109 -10.17 21.81 10.35
C THR A 109 -10.40 20.38 10.81
N LEU A 110 -11.23 20.20 11.82
CA LEU A 110 -11.66 18.86 12.27
C LEU A 110 -12.62 18.25 11.24
N LEU A 111 -12.32 17.05 10.79
CA LEU A 111 -13.16 16.28 9.87
C LEU A 111 -14.01 15.23 10.59
N SER A 112 -13.43 14.59 11.61
CA SER A 112 -14.11 13.59 12.43
C SER A 112 -13.41 13.43 13.77
N ALA A 113 -14.15 13.10 14.81
CA ALA A 113 -13.64 12.69 16.10
C ALA A 113 -14.36 11.43 16.56
N SER A 114 -13.60 10.45 17.00
CA SER A 114 -14.10 9.22 17.61
C SER A 114 -13.50 9.07 19.00
N MET A 115 -14.36 8.80 19.97
CA MET A 115 -13.99 8.58 21.36
C MET A 115 -14.41 7.17 21.74
N THR A 116 -13.47 6.36 22.20
CA THR A 116 -13.74 5.01 22.69
C THR A 116 -13.18 4.87 24.09
N ASN A 117 -13.84 4.10 24.95
CA ASN A 117 -13.31 3.82 26.27
C ASN A 117 -12.05 2.97 26.09
N ALA A 118 -10.93 3.43 26.66
CA ALA A 118 -9.75 2.59 26.82
C ALA A 118 -10.06 1.64 27.97
N ASP A 119 -10.12 0.35 27.69
CA ASP A 119 -10.45 -0.67 28.69
C ASP A 119 -9.52 -0.61 29.93
N ASP A 120 -10.09 -0.98 31.09
CA ASP A 120 -9.54 -1.06 32.46
C ASP A 120 -8.93 0.20 33.11
N ASP A 121 -8.33 1.13 32.38
CA ASP A 121 -7.61 2.27 32.99
C ASP A 121 -8.46 3.54 33.19
N GLY A 122 -9.75 3.52 32.79
CA GLY A 122 -10.67 4.67 32.94
C GLY A 122 -10.36 5.87 32.03
N TYR A 123 -9.46 5.71 31.06
CA TYR A 123 -9.16 6.73 30.04
C TYR A 123 -10.04 6.54 28.81
N ILE A 124 -10.18 7.60 28.04
CA ILE A 124 -10.84 7.62 26.74
C ILE A 124 -9.76 7.74 25.67
N ARG A 125 -9.73 6.78 24.75
CA ARG A 125 -8.96 6.86 23.52
C ARG A 125 -9.69 7.77 22.55
N VAL A 126 -9.03 8.85 22.19
CA VAL A 126 -9.54 9.84 21.25
C VAL A 126 -8.78 9.70 19.95
N ILE A 127 -9.50 9.52 18.85
CA ILE A 127 -8.97 9.47 17.49
C ILE A 127 -9.63 10.59 16.73
N ILE A 128 -8.84 11.57 16.28
CA ILE A 128 -9.35 12.66 15.44
C ILE A 128 -8.72 12.63 14.06
N VAL A 129 -9.54 12.94 13.06
CA VAL A 129 -9.14 13.14 11.67
C VAL A 129 -9.27 14.62 11.36
N PHE A 130 -8.22 15.25 10.85
CA PHE A 130 -8.19 16.67 10.56
C PHE A 130 -7.53 16.95 9.21
N SER A 131 -7.87 18.09 8.63
CA SER A 131 -7.25 18.59 7.40
C SER A 131 -6.27 19.70 7.72
N ILE A 132 -5.10 19.63 7.09
CA ILE A 132 -4.20 20.76 6.96
C ILE A 132 -4.65 21.52 5.70
N VAL A 133 -4.94 22.81 5.85
CA VAL A 133 -5.21 23.72 4.72
C VAL A 133 -3.90 24.16 4.10
#